data_AF-A0A0R3WBK5-F1
#
_entry.id   AF-A0A0R3WBK5-F1
#
_cell.length_a   1.000
_cell.length_b   1.000
_cell.length_c   1.000
_cell.angle_alpha   90.00
_cell.angle_beta   90.00
_cell.angle_gamma   90.00
#
_symmetry.space_group_name_H-M   'P 1'
#
loop_
_entity.id
_entity.type
_entity.pdbx_description
1 polymer ?
#
loop_
_entity_poly.entity_id
_entity_poly.type
_entity_poly.pdbx_seq_one_letter_code
_entity_poly.pdbx_strand_id
1 'polypeptide(L)'
;CSNANKNGSEEILSVRYWEHKNNSRDPPEGIVVTPCSEDLGKVYAVINGPADTPYEGGFFIFLIAFPTDYPLSPPKVRIINTGGGTVRFGPNLYASGKVCLSIIGTWSGPQWSPIQNLTSVLLSIQSLMNAEPYYNEPGFEKITNPRASAHYNEMIKHETLRCAVCDVMERKASFPDDLFEIMKITFLEQYEDYLQACDDGASKDTMPMSDPFGTSKGTFQFGAIRSRLEALKASL
;
A
#
# COMPACT_ATOMS: atom_id res chain seq x y z
N CYS A 1 -20.75 4.92 -40.99
CA CYS A 1 -20.54 5.05 -39.53
C CYS A 1 -20.00 3.74 -39.00
N SER A 2 -18.71 3.72 -38.71
CA SER A 2 -17.84 2.56 -38.54
C SER A 2 -17.88 1.99 -37.11
N ASN A 3 -18.29 0.72 -37.04
CA ASN A 3 -17.85 -0.34 -36.14
C ASN A 3 -16.85 0.03 -35.03
N ALA A 4 -17.35 0.17 -33.80
CA ALA A 4 -16.64 0.10 -32.53
C ALA A 4 -16.09 -1.33 -32.22
N ASN A 5 -15.65 -2.07 -33.23
CA ASN A 5 -15.82 -3.53 -33.23
C ASN A 5 -14.62 -4.33 -33.79
N LYS A 6 -13.38 -3.94 -33.45
CA LYS A 6 -12.18 -4.77 -33.66
C LYS A 6 -11.09 -4.51 -32.60
N ASN A 7 -11.13 -5.27 -31.52
CA ASN A 7 -10.11 -6.28 -31.25
C ASN A 7 -8.61 -5.89 -31.14
N GLY A 8 -8.27 -4.63 -30.90
CA GLY A 8 -6.92 -4.10 -31.13
C GLY A 8 -6.03 -3.71 -29.94
N SER A 9 -6.39 -2.98 -28.88
CA SER A 9 -7.68 -2.52 -28.35
C SER A 9 -8.57 -3.59 -27.72
N GLU A 10 -8.25 -4.87 -27.88
CA GLU A 10 -8.84 -5.99 -27.11
C GLU A 10 -8.05 -6.22 -25.83
N GLU A 11 -8.12 -5.21 -24.98
CA GLU A 11 -7.35 -5.00 -23.77
C GLU A 11 -5.88 -4.83 -24.08
N ILE A 12 -5.05 -4.29 -23.23
CA ILE A 12 -3.61 -4.50 -23.44
C ILE A 12 -3.42 -6.04 -23.15
N LEU A 13 -3.74 -7.04 -24.05
CA LEU A 13 -3.27 -8.46 -24.29
C LEU A 13 -1.77 -8.76 -24.10
N SER A 14 -1.21 -8.91 -22.93
CA SER A 14 -1.62 -9.05 -21.54
C SER A 14 -0.82 -8.15 -20.56
N VAL A 15 -1.13 -6.86 -20.35
CA VAL A 15 -0.21 -5.84 -19.80
C VAL A 15 1.24 -5.96 -20.37
N ARG A 16 1.46 -5.94 -21.70
CA ARG A 16 1.25 -7.03 -22.67
C ARG A 16 2.44 -7.96 -22.65
N TYR A 17 2.27 -9.28 -22.51
CA TYR A 17 3.39 -10.17 -22.15
C TYR A 17 3.79 -9.73 -20.69
N TRP A 18 2.82 -9.70 -19.77
CA TRP A 18 2.85 -9.28 -18.33
C TRP A 18 4.18 -9.49 -17.63
N GLU A 19 5.06 -8.49 -17.50
CA GLU A 19 6.33 -8.76 -16.81
C GLU A 19 7.04 -10.00 -17.44
N HIS A 20 6.84 -10.25 -18.76
CA HIS A 20 6.54 -11.59 -19.27
C HIS A 20 7.52 -12.64 -18.84
N LYS A 21 6.98 -13.64 -18.14
CA LYS A 21 7.71 -14.81 -17.67
C LYS A 21 8.68 -14.52 -16.51
N ASN A 22 9.06 -13.27 -16.28
CA ASN A 22 10.29 -12.87 -15.61
C ASN A 22 10.38 -11.33 -15.58
N ASN A 23 10.73 -10.75 -14.44
CA ASN A 23 12.13 -10.31 -14.43
C ASN A 23 12.91 -11.53 -13.90
N SER A 24 13.97 -11.94 -14.57
CA SER A 24 14.65 -13.24 -14.40
C SER A 24 15.53 -13.32 -13.15
N ARG A 25 15.04 -12.71 -12.09
CA ARG A 25 15.48 -12.64 -10.70
C ARG A 25 14.22 -12.29 -9.92
N ASP A 26 13.97 -13.01 -8.86
CA ASP A 26 12.76 -12.99 -8.03
C ASP A 26 12.02 -11.64 -8.00
N PRO A 27 10.65 -11.64 -8.01
CA PRO A 27 9.88 -10.40 -7.86
C PRO A 27 10.45 -9.60 -6.68
N PRO A 28 10.49 -8.25 -6.76
CA PRO A 28 11.03 -7.46 -5.67
C PRO A 28 10.42 -7.91 -4.35
N GLU A 29 11.28 -8.10 -3.37
CA GLU A 29 10.89 -8.68 -2.09
C GLU A 29 9.68 -7.94 -1.52
N GLY A 30 8.66 -8.72 -1.15
CA GLY A 30 7.41 -8.20 -0.60
C GLY A 30 6.45 -7.58 -1.63
N ILE A 31 6.64 -7.75 -2.94
CA ILE A 31 5.70 -7.24 -3.97
C ILE A 31 5.06 -8.40 -4.74
N VAL A 32 3.74 -8.43 -4.77
CA VAL A 32 2.95 -9.42 -5.53
C VAL A 32 1.91 -8.71 -6.38
N VAL A 33 1.75 -9.14 -7.62
CA VAL A 33 0.82 -8.55 -8.59
C VAL A 33 -0.12 -9.64 -9.11
N THR A 34 -1.40 -9.33 -9.28
CA THR A 34 -2.38 -10.21 -9.93
C THR A 34 -3.26 -9.42 -10.91
N PRO A 35 -3.68 -9.99 -12.04
CA PRO A 35 -4.64 -9.34 -12.94
C PRO A 35 -6.02 -9.14 -12.29
N CYS A 36 -6.73 -8.10 -12.70
CA CYS A 36 -8.16 -7.97 -12.40
C CYS A 36 -8.97 -8.86 -13.36
N SER A 37 -9.77 -9.76 -12.82
CA SER A 37 -10.60 -10.68 -13.62
C SER A 37 -11.72 -10.00 -14.40
N GLU A 38 -12.14 -8.81 -13.97
CA GLU A 38 -13.26 -8.05 -14.57
C GLU A 38 -12.80 -7.03 -15.64
N ASP A 39 -11.52 -6.67 -15.66
CA ASP A 39 -10.96 -5.64 -16.54
C ASP A 39 -9.46 -5.89 -16.73
N LEU A 40 -9.04 -6.45 -17.88
CA LEU A 40 -7.63 -6.75 -18.13
C LEU A 40 -6.77 -5.49 -18.35
N GLY A 41 -7.38 -4.31 -18.40
CA GLY A 41 -6.69 -3.02 -18.31
C GLY A 41 -6.26 -2.66 -16.88
N LYS A 42 -6.56 -3.52 -15.89
CA LYS A 42 -6.24 -3.30 -14.48
C LYS A 42 -5.51 -4.48 -13.85
N VAL A 43 -4.67 -4.16 -12.87
CA VAL A 43 -4.02 -5.12 -11.98
C VAL A 43 -4.20 -4.69 -10.53
N TYR A 44 -4.17 -5.67 -9.64
CA TYR A 44 -3.97 -5.46 -8.21
C TYR A 44 -2.52 -5.74 -7.87
N ALA A 45 -1.92 -4.90 -7.04
CA ALA A 45 -0.61 -5.15 -6.45
C ALA A 45 -0.75 -5.08 -4.93
N VAL A 46 -0.11 -6.01 -4.22
CA VAL A 46 0.15 -5.87 -2.79
C VAL A 46 1.63 -5.59 -2.59
N ILE A 47 1.92 -4.61 -1.74
CA ILE A 47 3.26 -4.37 -1.24
C ILE A 47 3.21 -4.65 0.26
N ASN A 48 4.01 -5.62 0.70
CA ASN A 48 4.29 -5.87 2.10
C ASN A 48 5.14 -4.72 2.62
N GLY A 49 4.72 -4.13 3.72
CA GLY A 49 5.44 -3.01 4.32
C GLY A 49 6.86 -3.42 4.69
N PRO A 50 7.88 -2.63 4.31
CA PRO A 50 9.28 -2.99 4.52
C PRO A 50 9.62 -3.15 6.01
N ALA A 51 10.57 -4.05 6.29
CA ALA A 51 11.14 -4.23 7.63
C ALA A 51 11.81 -2.94 8.13
N ASP A 52 11.86 -2.76 9.45
CA ASP A 52 12.42 -1.59 10.13
C ASP A 52 11.70 -0.27 9.80
N THR A 53 10.42 -0.36 9.41
CA THR A 53 9.58 0.81 9.10
C THR A 53 8.25 0.74 9.86
N PRO A 54 7.53 1.85 10.06
CA PRO A 54 6.20 1.79 10.67
C PRO A 54 5.15 1.07 9.79
N TYR A 55 5.53 0.64 8.59
CA TYR A 55 4.69 -0.12 7.67
C TYR A 55 4.86 -1.64 7.80
N GLU A 56 5.90 -2.07 8.52
CA GLU A 56 6.36 -3.46 8.58
C GLU A 56 5.24 -4.49 8.73
N GLY A 57 5.26 -5.48 7.82
CA GLY A 57 4.31 -6.58 7.79
C GLY A 57 2.88 -6.22 7.38
N GLY A 58 2.57 -4.95 7.12
CA GLY A 58 1.28 -4.54 6.59
C GLY A 58 1.09 -4.89 5.11
N PHE A 59 -0.13 -5.26 4.72
CA PHE A 59 -0.49 -5.52 3.32
C PHE A 59 -1.11 -4.26 2.69
N PHE A 60 -0.34 -3.54 1.86
CA PHE A 60 -0.83 -2.34 1.18
C PHE A 60 -1.29 -2.69 -0.23
N ILE A 61 -2.60 -2.60 -0.48
CA ILE A 61 -3.20 -3.06 -1.74
C ILE A 61 -3.45 -1.87 -2.66
N PHE A 62 -2.98 -1.98 -3.89
CA PHE A 62 -3.08 -0.97 -4.93
C PHE A 62 -3.86 -1.49 -6.12
N LEU A 63 -4.83 -0.70 -6.59
CA LEU A 63 -5.49 -0.88 -7.88
C LEU A 63 -4.81 0.02 -8.91
N ILE A 64 -4.36 -0.60 -10.00
CA ILE A 64 -3.56 0.06 -11.03
C ILE A 64 -4.29 -0.09 -12.35
N ALA A 65 -4.59 1.03 -13.01
CA ALA A 65 -5.29 1.07 -14.29
C ALA A 65 -4.39 1.66 -15.37
N PHE A 66 -4.17 0.89 -16.43
CA PHE A 66 -3.32 1.31 -17.55
C PHE A 66 -4.14 2.12 -18.57
N PRO A 67 -3.62 3.26 -19.06
CA PRO A 67 -4.28 3.99 -20.13
C PRO A 67 -4.11 3.25 -21.47
N THR A 68 -4.98 3.56 -22.43
CA THR A 68 -4.99 2.92 -23.76
C THR A 68 -3.73 3.16 -24.59
N ASP A 69 -2.96 4.20 -24.25
CA ASP A 69 -1.71 4.60 -24.90
C ASP A 69 -0.45 4.24 -24.08
N TYR A 70 -0.58 3.43 -23.01
CA TYR A 70 0.57 2.93 -22.25
C TYR A 70 1.59 2.22 -23.16
N PRO A 71 2.92 2.45 -23.02
CA PRO A 71 3.62 3.22 -21.97
C PRO A 71 3.85 4.70 -22.29
N LEU A 72 3.16 5.30 -23.27
CA LEU A 72 3.32 6.74 -23.56
C LEU A 72 2.82 7.60 -22.40
N SER A 73 1.71 7.21 -21.79
CA SER A 73 1.16 7.82 -20.57
C SER A 73 1.33 6.90 -19.35
N PRO A 74 1.49 7.46 -18.12
CA PRO A 74 1.66 6.66 -16.91
C PRO A 74 0.37 5.92 -16.51
N PRO A 75 0.49 4.82 -15.75
CA PRO A 75 -0.66 4.17 -15.14
C PRO A 75 -1.29 5.04 -14.04
N LYS A 76 -2.60 4.89 -13.83
CA LYS A 76 -3.30 5.46 -12.68
C LYS A 76 -3.21 4.49 -11.50
N VAL A 77 -2.74 4.96 -10.35
CA VAL A 77 -2.55 4.14 -9.15
C VAL A 77 -3.42 4.65 -8.01
N ARG A 78 -4.09 3.73 -7.30
CA ARG A 78 -4.81 4.03 -6.06
C ARG A 78 -4.53 2.98 -4.99
N ILE A 79 -4.26 3.41 -3.76
CA ILE A 79 -4.32 2.51 -2.59
C ILE A 79 -5.79 2.32 -2.20
N ILE A 80 -6.22 1.08 -1.95
CA ILE A 80 -7.64 0.74 -1.79
C ILE A 80 -8.05 0.38 -0.36
N ASN A 81 -7.11 -0.02 0.50
CA ASN A 81 -7.39 -0.45 1.87
C ASN A 81 -7.09 0.64 2.93
N THR A 82 -7.61 1.86 2.72
CA THR A 82 -7.39 3.04 3.58
C THR A 82 -8.40 3.16 4.74
N GLY A 83 -8.85 2.02 5.30
CA GLY A 83 -9.83 2.00 6.39
C GLY A 83 -11.16 2.71 6.03
N GLY A 84 -11.70 2.43 4.83
CA GLY A 84 -12.92 3.08 4.35
C GLY A 84 -12.76 4.56 4.01
N GLY A 85 -11.54 5.00 3.66
CA GLY A 85 -11.28 6.39 3.30
C GLY A 85 -10.87 7.29 4.47
N THR A 86 -10.55 6.71 5.63
CA THR A 86 -10.27 7.45 6.87
C THR A 86 -8.77 7.53 7.20
N VAL A 87 -7.94 6.67 6.61
CA VAL A 87 -6.52 6.54 6.97
C VAL A 87 -5.60 7.07 5.89
N ARG A 88 -4.89 8.15 6.21
CA ARG A 88 -3.70 8.60 5.46
C ARG A 88 -2.48 7.86 6.00
N PHE A 89 -1.92 6.95 5.20
CA PHE A 89 -0.75 6.12 5.55
C PHE A 89 0.59 6.85 5.40
N GLY A 90 0.62 8.02 4.80
CA GLY A 90 1.85 8.80 4.65
C GLY A 90 1.58 10.12 3.93
N PRO A 91 2.57 11.02 3.87
CA PRO A 91 2.42 12.25 3.11
C PRO A 91 2.02 12.01 1.65
N ASN A 92 2.45 10.88 1.09
CA ASN A 92 2.20 10.45 -0.28
C ASN A 92 1.07 9.41 -0.46
N LEU A 93 0.52 8.87 0.64
CA LEU A 93 -0.50 7.81 0.62
C LEU A 93 -1.77 8.32 1.31
N TYR A 94 -2.68 8.88 0.53
CA TYR A 94 -3.83 9.64 1.02
C TYR A 94 -4.99 8.73 1.41
N ALA A 95 -5.80 9.20 2.37
CA ALA A 95 -7.02 8.51 2.79
C ALA A 95 -8.01 8.27 1.63
N SER A 96 -8.10 9.21 0.67
CA SER A 96 -8.92 9.08 -0.55
C SER A 96 -8.45 7.97 -1.52
N GLY A 97 -7.30 7.37 -1.25
CA GLY A 97 -6.64 6.41 -2.12
C GLY A 97 -5.66 7.04 -3.11
N LYS A 98 -5.50 8.37 -3.13
CA LYS A 98 -4.53 9.04 -4.01
C LYS A 98 -3.10 8.67 -3.59
N VAL A 99 -2.28 8.30 -4.59
CA VAL A 99 -0.84 8.11 -4.44
C VAL A 99 -0.10 9.27 -5.09
N CYS A 100 0.84 9.87 -4.37
CA CYS A 100 1.64 11.01 -4.84
C CYS A 100 3.06 10.57 -5.22
N LEU A 101 3.32 10.45 -6.52
CA LEU A 101 4.62 10.13 -7.11
C LEU A 101 4.83 10.96 -8.38
N SER A 102 6.04 11.47 -8.59
CA SER A 102 6.33 12.33 -9.74
C SER A 102 6.21 11.56 -11.06
N ILE A 103 6.60 10.29 -11.04
CA ILE A 103 6.60 9.38 -12.19
C ILE A 103 5.18 8.95 -12.61
N ILE A 104 4.14 9.26 -11.83
CA ILE A 104 2.74 9.12 -12.23
C ILE A 104 2.04 10.49 -12.33
N GLY A 105 2.81 11.58 -12.34
CA GLY A 105 2.31 12.95 -12.54
C GLY A 105 1.56 13.55 -11.35
N THR A 106 1.68 12.97 -10.15
CA THR A 106 0.93 13.41 -8.96
C THR A 106 1.81 14.09 -7.90
N TRP A 107 3.09 14.33 -8.22
CA TRP A 107 4.06 15.00 -7.35
C TRP A 107 5.13 15.76 -8.16
N SER A 108 5.84 16.68 -7.51
CA SER A 108 7.00 17.35 -8.10
C SER A 108 8.20 16.41 -8.22
N GLY A 109 8.93 16.48 -9.33
CA GLY A 109 10.13 15.67 -9.56
C GLY A 109 10.27 15.20 -11.02
N PRO A 110 11.13 14.19 -11.28
CA PRO A 110 11.24 13.56 -12.59
C PRO A 110 9.88 13.02 -13.05
N GLN A 111 9.51 13.38 -14.27
CA GLN A 111 8.22 13.01 -14.85
C GLN A 111 8.28 11.62 -15.49
N TRP A 112 7.10 11.03 -15.72
CA TRP A 112 6.95 9.78 -16.46
C TRP A 112 7.70 9.86 -17.80
N SER A 113 8.38 8.77 -18.14
CA SER A 113 8.85 8.54 -19.51
C SER A 113 8.63 7.09 -19.90
N PRO A 114 8.44 6.76 -21.18
CA PRO A 114 8.13 5.39 -21.62
C PRO A 114 9.19 4.33 -21.32
N ILE A 115 10.35 4.72 -20.77
CA ILE A 115 11.38 3.80 -20.26
C ILE A 115 11.01 3.19 -18.90
N GLN A 116 10.10 3.84 -18.18
CA GLN A 116 9.58 3.35 -16.89
C GLN A 116 8.53 2.27 -17.10
N ASN A 117 8.34 1.45 -16.07
CA ASN A 117 7.42 0.32 -16.09
C ASN A 117 6.73 0.13 -14.73
N LEU A 118 5.83 -0.86 -14.64
CA LEU A 118 5.11 -1.19 -13.41
C LEU A 118 6.05 -1.43 -12.22
N THR A 119 7.12 -2.20 -12.41
CA THR A 119 8.11 -2.48 -11.34
C THR A 119 8.72 -1.19 -10.81
N SER A 120 9.12 -0.25 -11.68
CA SER A 120 9.67 1.04 -11.25
C SER A 120 8.65 1.89 -10.48
N VAL A 121 7.36 1.79 -10.82
CA VAL A 121 6.28 2.44 -10.08
C VAL A 121 6.12 1.80 -8.71
N LEU A 122 6.02 0.47 -8.63
CA LEU A 122 5.84 -0.26 -7.36
C LEU A 122 7.03 -0.09 -6.42
N LEU A 123 8.27 -0.15 -6.93
CA LEU A 123 9.48 0.15 -6.14
C LEU A 123 9.51 1.59 -5.65
N SER A 124 9.03 2.54 -6.46
CA SER A 124 8.92 3.94 -6.02
C SER A 124 7.84 4.11 -4.95
N ILE A 125 6.77 3.31 -4.97
CA ILE A 125 5.78 3.30 -3.89
C ILE A 125 6.37 2.69 -2.62
N GLN A 126 7.07 1.56 -2.74
CA GLN A 126 7.72 0.88 -1.63
C GLN A 126 8.75 1.79 -0.95
N SER A 127 9.52 2.59 -1.70
CA SER A 127 10.49 3.52 -1.12
C SER A 127 9.88 4.72 -0.37
N LEU A 128 8.61 5.06 -0.64
CA LEU A 128 7.88 6.03 0.18
C LEU A 128 7.58 5.48 1.58
N MET A 129 7.50 4.16 1.71
CA MET A 129 7.27 3.46 2.98
C MET A 129 8.60 3.26 3.73
N ASN A 130 9.31 4.36 3.98
CA ASN A 130 10.61 4.36 4.67
C ASN A 130 10.48 4.45 6.20
N ALA A 131 11.61 4.44 6.91
CA ALA A 131 11.66 4.45 8.37
C ALA A 131 11.19 5.77 9.01
N GLU A 132 11.20 6.90 8.28
CA GLU A 132 10.80 8.22 8.78
C GLU A 132 9.87 8.95 7.81
N PRO A 133 8.67 8.41 7.51
CA PRO A 133 7.76 8.93 6.49
C PRO A 133 7.24 10.34 6.80
N TYR A 134 7.40 10.82 8.04
CA TYR A 134 7.12 12.20 8.41
C TYR A 134 7.87 13.22 7.53
N TYR A 135 9.11 12.93 7.15
CA TYR A 135 9.93 13.83 6.33
C TYR A 135 9.60 13.78 4.83
N ASN A 136 8.66 12.92 4.41
CA ASN A 136 8.16 12.91 3.03
C ASN A 136 7.23 14.10 2.73
N GLU A 137 6.75 14.82 3.75
CA GLU A 137 5.90 16.00 3.57
C GLU A 137 6.72 17.17 2.97
N PRO A 138 6.23 17.86 1.91
CA PRO A 138 6.96 18.96 1.29
C PRO A 138 7.38 20.03 2.29
N GLY A 139 8.66 20.40 2.25
CA GLY A 139 9.24 21.41 3.13
C GLY A 139 9.73 20.87 4.47
N PHE A 140 9.55 19.58 4.76
CA PHE A 140 10.04 18.94 5.98
C PHE A 140 11.41 18.26 5.79
N GLU A 141 11.96 18.25 4.57
CA GLU A 141 13.18 17.51 4.22
C GLU A 141 14.44 18.01 4.96
N LYS A 142 14.45 19.28 5.36
CA LYS A 142 15.55 19.93 6.09
C LYS A 142 15.23 20.20 7.56
N ILE A 143 14.01 19.87 7.99
CA ILE A 143 13.58 20.06 9.37
C ILE A 143 13.97 18.79 10.14
N THR A 144 14.64 18.94 11.27
CA THR A 144 14.86 17.81 12.18
C THR A 144 13.88 17.90 13.33
N ASN A 145 12.91 16.98 13.37
CA ASN A 145 11.96 16.88 14.47
C ASN A 145 11.75 15.41 14.88
N PRO A 146 12.72 14.82 15.61
CA PRO A 146 12.70 13.40 15.92
C PRO A 146 11.49 13.00 16.76
N ARG A 147 10.99 13.89 17.62
CA ARG A 147 9.80 13.63 18.45
C ARG A 147 8.54 13.54 17.60
N ALA A 148 8.36 14.45 16.64
CA ALA A 148 7.21 14.40 15.73
C ALA A 148 7.30 13.21 14.77
N SER A 149 8.51 12.93 14.24
CA SER A 149 8.79 11.75 13.41
C SER A 149 8.45 10.46 14.15
N ALA A 150 8.95 10.27 15.38
CA ALA A 150 8.65 9.09 16.19
C ALA A 150 7.16 8.97 16.51
N HIS A 151 6.49 10.06 16.89
CA HIS A 151 5.05 10.03 17.14
C HIS A 151 4.24 9.69 15.87
N TYR A 152 4.64 10.20 14.71
CA TYR A 152 4.05 9.84 13.43
C TYR A 152 4.25 8.37 13.11
N ASN A 153 5.44 7.81 13.35
CA ASN A 153 5.72 6.39 13.18
C ASN A 153 4.81 5.51 14.03
N GLU A 154 4.58 5.87 15.29
CA GLU A 154 3.68 5.11 16.16
C GLU A 154 2.24 5.12 15.62
N MET A 155 1.76 6.26 15.12
CA MET A 155 0.45 6.36 14.48
C MET A 155 0.36 5.50 13.21
N ILE A 156 1.39 5.53 12.35
CA ILE A 156 1.40 4.72 11.14
C ILE A 156 1.47 3.24 11.51
N LYS A 157 2.30 2.82 12.47
CA LYS A 157 2.38 1.43 12.96
C LYS A 157 1.02 0.93 13.47
N HIS A 158 0.33 1.73 14.28
CA HIS A 158 -1.02 1.41 14.73
C HIS A 158 -1.98 1.19 13.56
N GLU A 159 -2.01 2.12 12.62
CA GLU A 159 -2.90 2.04 11.46
C GLU A 159 -2.52 0.94 10.47
N THR A 160 -1.23 0.60 10.36
CA THR A 160 -0.72 -0.56 9.62
C THR A 160 -1.34 -1.84 10.18
N LEU A 161 -1.19 -2.09 11.50
CA LEU A 161 -1.76 -3.29 12.12
C LEU A 161 -3.29 -3.31 12.03
N ARG A 162 -3.93 -2.16 12.23
CA ARG A 162 -5.40 -2.05 12.22
C ARG A 162 -6.00 -2.26 10.84
N CYS A 163 -5.46 -1.58 9.82
CA CYS A 163 -6.05 -1.48 8.48
C CYS A 163 -5.31 -2.32 7.44
N ALA A 164 -3.97 -2.28 7.44
CA ALA A 164 -3.19 -3.02 6.45
C ALA A 164 -3.03 -4.50 6.83
N VAL A 165 -3.23 -4.88 8.09
CA VAL A 165 -3.24 -6.29 8.53
C VAL A 165 -4.66 -6.75 8.83
N CYS A 166 -5.26 -6.28 9.93
CA CYS A 166 -6.53 -6.84 10.40
C CYS A 166 -7.69 -6.62 9.40
N ASP A 167 -7.90 -5.40 8.92
CA ASP A 167 -8.99 -5.14 7.97
C ASP A 167 -8.81 -5.90 6.63
N VAL A 168 -7.57 -6.20 6.23
CA VAL A 168 -7.27 -7.02 5.04
C VAL A 168 -7.62 -8.48 5.29
N MET A 169 -7.20 -9.04 6.42
CA MET A 169 -7.55 -10.42 6.82
C MET A 169 -9.06 -10.60 7.06
N GLU A 170 -9.73 -9.55 7.52
CA GLU A 170 -11.20 -9.48 7.64
C GLU A 170 -11.92 -9.21 6.30
N ARG A 171 -11.18 -9.03 5.20
CA ARG A 171 -11.70 -8.74 3.86
C ARG A 171 -12.64 -7.52 3.81
N LYS A 172 -12.30 -6.45 4.54
CA LYS A 172 -13.06 -5.18 4.50
C LYS A 172 -12.87 -4.38 3.21
N ALA A 173 -11.83 -4.69 2.44
CA ALA A 173 -11.65 -4.18 1.08
C ALA A 173 -11.91 -5.30 0.06
N SER A 174 -12.36 -4.94 -1.14
CA SER A 174 -12.53 -5.88 -2.25
C SER A 174 -11.22 -5.99 -3.04
N PHE A 175 -10.72 -7.22 -3.17
CA PHE A 175 -9.54 -7.59 -3.95
C PHE A 175 -9.61 -9.09 -4.30
N PRO A 176 -8.82 -9.60 -5.26
CA PRO A 176 -8.89 -11.00 -5.71
C PRO A 176 -8.53 -12.03 -4.63
N ASP A 177 -9.17 -13.20 -4.69
CA ASP A 177 -8.95 -14.31 -3.75
C ASP A 177 -7.50 -14.84 -3.77
N ASP A 178 -6.88 -14.91 -4.94
CA ASP A 178 -5.50 -15.38 -5.06
C ASP A 178 -4.52 -14.51 -4.25
N LEU A 179 -4.74 -13.19 -4.18
CA LEU A 179 -3.93 -12.33 -3.32
C LEU A 179 -4.22 -12.59 -1.84
N PHE A 180 -5.47 -12.86 -1.49
CA PHE A 180 -5.81 -13.17 -0.11
C PHE A 180 -5.07 -14.39 0.40
N GLU A 181 -5.00 -15.47 -0.39
CA GLU A 181 -4.30 -16.70 0.00
C GLU A 181 -2.80 -16.46 0.19
N ILE A 182 -2.18 -15.62 -0.66
CA ILE A 182 -0.77 -15.25 -0.51
C ILE A 182 -0.56 -14.43 0.78
N MET A 183 -1.38 -13.40 1.00
CA MET A 183 -1.30 -12.57 2.22
C MET A 183 -1.59 -13.38 3.47
N LYS A 184 -2.48 -14.39 3.40
CA LYS A 184 -2.77 -15.31 4.51
C LYS A 184 -1.53 -16.11 4.90
N ILE A 185 -0.76 -16.62 3.95
CA ILE A 185 0.50 -17.33 4.23
C ILE A 185 1.47 -16.40 4.97
N THR A 186 1.73 -15.22 4.41
CA THR A 186 2.62 -14.22 5.04
C THR A 186 2.11 -13.78 6.42
N PHE A 187 0.80 -13.63 6.60
CA PHE A 187 0.20 -13.30 7.89
C PHE A 187 0.50 -14.37 8.94
N LEU A 188 0.41 -15.64 8.57
CA LEU A 188 0.68 -16.75 9.49
C LEU A 188 2.18 -16.84 9.84
N GLU A 189 3.06 -16.49 8.89
CA GLU A 189 4.52 -16.44 9.08
C GLU A 189 4.94 -15.28 10.01
N GLN A 190 4.33 -14.11 9.85
CA GLN A 190 4.63 -12.89 10.63
C GLN A 190 3.76 -12.73 11.89
N TYR A 191 2.97 -13.74 12.23
CA TYR A 191 1.94 -13.64 13.26
C TYR A 191 2.49 -13.18 14.62
N GLU A 192 3.62 -13.76 15.05
CA GLU A 192 4.24 -13.41 16.33
C GLU A 192 4.80 -11.98 16.34
N ASP A 193 5.30 -11.49 15.20
CA ASP A 193 5.80 -10.12 15.07
C ASP A 193 4.66 -9.11 15.24
N TYR A 194 3.46 -9.40 14.72
CA TYR A 194 2.29 -8.55 14.93
C TYR A 194 1.86 -8.49 16.40
N LEU A 195 1.92 -9.63 17.10
CA LEU A 195 1.60 -9.70 18.53
C LEU A 195 2.60 -8.88 19.34
N GLN A 196 3.90 -9.03 19.05
CA GLN A 196 4.95 -8.25 19.69
C GLN A 196 4.79 -6.74 19.43
N ALA A 197 4.48 -6.35 18.19
CA ALA A 197 4.24 -4.95 17.85
C ALA A 197 3.03 -4.36 18.60
N CYS A 198 1.99 -5.17 18.86
CA CYS A 198 0.87 -4.75 19.71
C CYS A 198 1.29 -4.60 21.18
N ASP A 199 2.10 -5.53 21.71
CA ASP A 199 2.56 -5.49 23.10
C ASP A 199 3.46 -4.27 23.36
N ASP A 200 4.35 -3.95 22.42
CA ASP A 200 5.20 -2.74 22.46
C ASP A 200 4.35 -1.45 22.44
N GLY A 201 3.23 -1.49 21.71
CA GLY A 201 2.28 -0.39 21.58
C GLY A 201 1.29 -0.26 22.75
N ALA A 202 1.05 -1.32 23.52
CA ALA A 202 -0.06 -1.43 24.47
C ALA A 202 -0.07 -0.32 25.54
N SER A 203 1.11 0.14 25.97
CA SER A 203 1.23 1.25 26.93
C SER A 203 0.63 2.58 26.43
N LYS A 204 0.40 2.71 25.12
CA LYS A 204 -0.17 3.91 24.50
C LYS A 204 -1.68 3.84 24.32
N ASP A 205 -2.33 2.72 24.66
CA ASP A 205 -3.77 2.59 24.51
C ASP A 205 -4.53 3.75 25.15
N THR A 206 -5.60 4.20 24.48
CA THR A 206 -6.41 5.38 24.82
C THR A 206 -5.72 6.74 24.66
N MET A 207 -4.40 6.79 24.45
CA MET A 207 -3.72 8.06 24.13
C MET A 207 -4.18 8.59 22.76
N PRO A 208 -4.32 9.91 22.60
CA PRO A 208 -4.78 10.50 21.34
C PRO A 208 -3.73 10.37 20.23
N MET A 209 -4.16 9.91 19.06
CA MET A 209 -3.39 9.94 17.83
C MET A 209 -3.41 11.36 17.25
N SER A 210 -2.52 12.21 17.75
CA SER A 210 -2.37 13.60 17.31
C SER A 210 -1.47 13.66 16.07
N ASP A 211 -2.06 13.67 14.87
CA ASP A 211 -1.29 13.76 13.64
C ASP A 211 -0.57 15.13 13.59
N PRO A 212 0.77 15.17 13.42
CA PRO A 212 1.51 16.42 13.32
C PRO A 212 1.08 17.29 12.12
N PHE A 213 0.38 16.71 11.13
CA PHE A 213 -0.19 17.43 9.99
C PHE A 213 -1.64 17.90 10.22
N GLY A 214 -2.17 17.79 11.44
CA GLY A 214 -3.42 18.44 11.86
C GLY A 214 -4.69 17.62 11.65
N THR A 215 -4.61 16.32 11.37
CA THR A 215 -5.79 15.44 11.32
C THR A 215 -5.95 14.66 12.64
N SER A 216 -7.03 14.85 13.39
CA SER A 216 -7.30 14.02 14.57
C SER A 216 -7.76 12.62 14.11
N LYS A 217 -7.07 11.57 14.56
CA LYS A 217 -7.30 10.18 14.11
C LYS A 217 -7.90 9.26 15.19
N GLY A 218 -8.43 9.81 16.27
CA GLY A 218 -8.94 9.02 17.41
C GLY A 218 -7.84 8.70 18.42
N THR A 219 -7.88 7.50 19.01
CA THR A 219 -6.94 7.04 20.04
C THR A 219 -6.26 5.75 19.63
N PHE A 220 -5.08 5.47 20.17
CA PHE A 220 -4.44 4.16 20.02
C PHE A 220 -5.28 3.06 20.70
N GLN A 221 -5.27 1.88 20.08
CA GLN A 221 -6.05 0.69 20.44
C GLN A 221 -5.27 -0.61 20.13
N PHE A 222 -3.98 -0.66 20.46
CA PHE A 222 -3.12 -1.84 20.26
C PHE A 222 -3.66 -3.08 20.96
N GLY A 223 -4.20 -2.96 22.18
CA GLY A 223 -4.81 -4.11 22.87
C GLY A 223 -6.02 -4.67 22.12
N ALA A 224 -6.86 -3.81 21.54
CA ALA A 224 -8.01 -4.25 20.74
C ALA A 224 -7.56 -4.87 19.40
N ILE A 225 -6.53 -4.32 18.77
CA ILE A 225 -5.91 -4.88 17.56
C ILE A 225 -5.34 -6.26 17.86
N ARG A 226 -4.65 -6.44 18.99
CA ARG A 226 -4.14 -7.74 19.43
C ARG A 226 -5.25 -8.79 19.52
N SER A 227 -6.36 -8.48 20.20
CA SER A 227 -7.50 -9.39 20.29
C SER A 227 -8.10 -9.73 18.93
N ARG A 228 -8.08 -8.79 17.97
CA ARG A 228 -8.51 -9.06 16.58
C ARG A 228 -7.56 -10.02 15.88
N LEU A 229 -6.24 -9.84 16.03
CA LEU A 229 -5.23 -10.75 15.46
C LEU A 229 -5.41 -12.18 15.99
N GLU A 230 -5.62 -12.34 17.30
CA GLU A 230 -5.87 -13.63 17.94
C GLU A 230 -7.14 -14.30 17.40
N ALA A 231 -8.23 -13.54 17.25
CA ALA A 231 -9.47 -14.03 16.65
C ALA A 231 -9.29 -14.44 15.18
N LEU A 232 -8.55 -13.64 14.40
CA LEU A 232 -8.23 -13.95 13.01
C LEU A 232 -7.43 -15.24 12.89
N LYS A 233 -6.36 -15.39 13.67
CA LYS A 233 -5.53 -16.60 13.68
C LYS A 233 -6.33 -17.85 14.03
N ALA A 234 -7.30 -17.75 14.94
CA ALA A 234 -8.17 -18.87 15.29
C ALA A 234 -9.16 -19.25 14.17
N SER A 235 -9.45 -18.34 13.25
CA SER A 235 -10.41 -18.52 12.15
C SER A 235 -9.79 -18.95 10.81
N LEU A 236 -8.47 -18.81 10.68
CA LEU A 236 -7.70 -19.02 9.44
C LEU A 236 -7.07 -20.41 9.38
#